data_AF-A0A6L5XBR8-F1
#
_entry.id   AF-A0A6L5XBR8-F1
#
_cell.length_a   1.000
_cell.length_b   1.000
_cell.length_c   1.000
_cell.angle_alpha   90.00
_cell.angle_beta   90.00
_cell.angle_gamma   90.00
#
_symmetry.space_group_name_H-M   'P 1'
#
loop_
_entity.id
_entity.type
_entity.pdbx_description
1 polymer ?
#
loop_
_entity_poly.entity_id
_entity_poly.type
_entity_poly.pdbx_seq_one_letter_code
_entity_poly.pdbx_strand_id
1 'polypeptide(L)'
;MMTKCVSVRLDSLVSISDKAYKAVDFAGNEAIIPKSQVLARDYEVVKSDAWWISAWIMQQKNLQWSSKKTAWFDEKGNMQRVVIRHYKPEKKSPVTNNIINQLKK
;
A
#
# COMPACT_ATOMS: atom_id res chain seq x y z
N MET A 1 6.51 -9.22 9.62
CA MET A 1 5.69 -8.95 8.41
C MET A 1 5.76 -7.47 8.09
N MET A 2 5.68 -7.06 6.82
CA MET A 2 5.69 -5.64 6.44
C MET A 2 4.35 -5.27 5.78
N THR A 3 3.78 -4.15 6.20
CA THR A 3 2.52 -3.63 5.67
C THR A 3 2.80 -2.54 4.67
N LYS A 4 2.28 -2.68 3.45
CA LYS A 4 2.32 -1.61 2.45
C LYS A 4 1.27 -0.56 2.80
N CYS A 5 1.69 0.69 2.94
CA CYS A 5 0.82 1.83 3.19
C CYS A 5 0.91 2.84 2.04
N VAL A 6 -0.15 3.62 1.89
CA VAL A 6 -0.24 4.77 0.99
C VAL A 6 -0.49 6.03 1.81
N SER A 7 0.05 7.15 1.37
CA SER A 7 -0.25 8.45 1.96
C SER A 7 -1.60 8.93 1.43
N VAL A 8 -2.61 8.97 2.29
CA VAL A 8 -3.95 9.46 1.96
C VAL A 8 -4.14 10.84 2.54
N ARG A 9 -4.48 11.82 1.69
CA ARG A 9 -4.89 13.14 2.15
C ARG A 9 -6.37 13.09 2.47
N LEU A 10 -6.72 13.54 3.67
CA LEU A 10 -8.08 13.56 4.16
C LEU A 10 -8.43 14.99 4.55
N ASP A 11 -9.70 15.35 4.35
CA ASP A 11 -10.25 16.58 4.90
C ASP A 11 -10.37 16.45 6.42
N SER A 12 -10.86 15.30 6.90
CA SER A 12 -10.88 14.98 8.33
C SER A 12 -10.71 13.49 8.61
N LEU A 13 -10.13 13.19 9.77
CA LEU A 13 -10.02 11.84 10.33
C LEU A 13 -10.36 11.90 11.81
N VAL A 14 -11.56 11.45 12.18
CA VAL A 14 -12.10 11.58 13.53
C VAL A 14 -12.33 10.22 14.17
N SER A 15 -11.89 10.04 15.42
CA SER A 15 -12.14 8.81 16.17
C SER A 15 -13.63 8.71 16.50
N ILE A 16 -14.31 7.70 15.96
CA ILE A 16 -15.74 7.47 16.23
C ILE A 16 -15.98 6.34 17.24
N SER A 17 -14.96 5.50 17.47
CA SER A 17 -14.98 4.46 18.50
C SER A 17 -13.54 4.07 18.88
N ASP A 18 -13.40 3.17 19.85
CA ASP A 18 -12.10 2.63 20.24
C ASP A 18 -11.37 1.93 19.08
N LYS A 19 -12.14 1.40 18.11
CA LYS A 19 -11.62 0.55 17.04
C LYS A 19 -11.68 1.19 15.66
N ALA A 20 -12.32 2.34 15.49
CA ALA A 20 -12.51 2.94 14.17
C ALA A 20 -12.38 4.47 14.13
N TYR A 21 -11.92 4.94 12.98
CA TYR A 21 -11.98 6.32 12.54
C TYR A 21 -13.06 6.49 11.45
N LYS A 22 -13.71 7.65 11.45
CA LYS A 22 -14.43 8.18 10.28
C LYS A 22 -13.46 9.06 9.50
N ALA A 23 -13.22 8.71 8.25
CA ALA A 23 -12.41 9.45 7.31
C ALA A 23 -13.32 10.16 6.29
N VAL A 24 -13.02 11.41 6.00
CA VAL A 24 -13.70 12.21 4.97
C VAL A 24 -12.65 12.73 4.00
N ASP A 25 -12.86 12.53 2.70
CA ASP A 25 -12.00 13.09 1.67
C ASP A 25 -12.43 14.50 1.24
N PHE A 26 -11.59 15.17 0.45
CA PHE A 26 -11.88 16.53 -0.04
C PHE A 26 -13.02 16.60 -1.07
N ALA A 27 -13.52 15.46 -1.54
CA ALA A 27 -14.70 15.38 -2.40
C ALA A 27 -15.99 15.13 -1.59
N GLY A 28 -15.90 14.99 -0.26
CA GLY A 28 -17.01 14.72 0.64
C GLY A 28 -17.40 13.25 0.76
N ASN A 29 -16.62 12.32 0.19
CA ASN A 29 -16.86 10.90 0.41
C ASN A 29 -16.41 10.50 1.81
N GLU A 30 -17.17 9.61 2.43
CA GLU A 30 -16.90 9.14 3.78
C GLU A 30 -16.60 7.65 3.81
N ALA A 31 -15.70 7.25 4.72
CA ALA A 31 -15.46 5.84 4.99
C ALA A 31 -15.08 5.58 6.45
N ILE A 32 -15.47 4.42 6.96
CA ILE A 32 -15.01 3.90 8.24
C ILE A 32 -13.74 3.08 8.03
N ILE A 33 -12.67 3.47 8.74
CA ILE A 33 -11.36 2.84 8.69
C ILE A 33 -11.01 2.30 10.08
N PRO A 34 -10.63 1.02 10.23
CA PRO A 34 -10.17 0.49 11.50
C PRO A 34 -8.89 1.19 11.96
N LYS A 35 -8.75 1.50 13.26
CA LYS A 35 -7.54 2.18 13.78
C LYS A 35 -6.26 1.41 13.50
N SER A 36 -6.32 0.08 13.51
CA SER A 36 -5.18 -0.80 13.18
C SER A 36 -4.68 -0.65 11.74
N GLN A 37 -5.44 0.00 10.86
CA GLN A 37 -5.05 0.25 9.47
C GLN A 37 -4.49 1.65 9.24
N VAL A 38 -4.50 2.52 10.26
CA VAL A 38 -3.92 3.86 10.24
C VAL A 38 -2.63 3.83 11.08
N LEU A 39 -1.48 3.94 10.41
CA LEU A 39 -0.19 3.62 11.03
C LEU A 39 0.51 4.85 11.60
N ALA A 40 0.48 5.96 10.86
CA ALA A 40 1.15 7.21 11.26
C ALA A 40 0.59 8.39 10.46
N ARG A 41 0.86 9.61 10.93
CA ARG A 41 0.66 10.83 10.13
C ARG A 41 1.79 10.98 9.11
N ASP A 42 1.48 11.46 7.92
CA ASP A 42 2.48 11.79 6.91
C ASP A 42 2.89 13.27 7.03
N TYR A 43 3.97 13.50 7.80
CA TYR A 43 4.50 14.84 8.06
C TYR A 43 5.20 15.49 6.86
N GLU A 44 5.46 14.76 5.78
CA GLU A 44 6.03 15.35 4.57
C GLU A 44 4.97 16.14 3.78
N VAL A 45 3.68 15.92 4.04
CA VAL A 45 2.58 16.68 3.44
C VAL A 45 2.24 17.87 4.34
N VAL A 46 2.61 19.07 3.90
CA VAL A 46 2.44 20.31 4.69
C VAL A 46 1.10 21.02 4.42
N LYS A 47 0.54 20.87 3.21
CA LYS A 47 -0.64 21.63 2.77
C LYS A 47 -1.98 21.08 3.27
N SER A 48 -1.99 19.86 3.80
CA SER A 48 -3.21 19.16 4.21
C SER A 48 -2.86 18.06 5.19
N ASP A 49 -3.84 17.60 5.96
CA ASP A 49 -3.66 16.41 6.77
C ASP A 49 -3.55 15.17 5.89
N ALA A 50 -2.48 14.42 6.12
CA ALA A 50 -2.20 13.19 5.42
C ALA A 50 -1.82 12.10 6.41
N TRP A 51 -2.25 10.88 6.09
CA TRP A 51 -2.10 9.72 6.95
C TRP A 51 -1.61 8.52 6.15
N TRP A 52 -0.72 7.75 6.77
CA TRP A 52 -0.26 6.46 6.26
C TRP A 52 -1.31 5.40 6.58
N ILE A 53 -2.07 5.01 5.56
CA ILE A 53 -3.14 4.02 5.68
C ILE A 53 -2.76 2.78 4.87
N SER A 54 -3.09 1.59 5.36
CA SER A 54 -2.78 0.35 4.66
C SER A 54 -3.36 0.35 3.24
N ALA A 55 -2.56 -0.06 2.25
CA ALA A 55 -2.97 -0.02 0.85
C ALA A 55 -4.16 -0.96 0.59
N TRP A 56 -4.24 -2.07 1.33
CA TRP A 56 -5.28 -3.08 1.20
C TRP A 56 -6.68 -2.54 1.55
N ILE A 57 -6.82 -1.79 2.66
CA ILE A 57 -8.13 -1.24 3.03
C ILE A 57 -8.60 -0.18 2.03
N MET A 58 -7.67 0.62 1.50
CA MET A 58 -8.00 1.70 0.56
C MET A 58 -8.61 1.19 -0.75
N GLN A 59 -8.26 -0.02 -1.18
CA GLN A 59 -8.87 -0.65 -2.36
C GLN A 59 -10.34 -1.02 -2.18
N GLN A 60 -10.82 -1.09 -0.94
CA GLN A 60 -12.19 -1.50 -0.58
C GLN A 60 -13.08 -0.32 -0.21
N LYS A 61 -12.52 0.89 -0.06
CA LYS A 61 -13.24 2.07 0.41
C LYS A 61 -13.45 3.06 -0.73
N ASN A 62 -14.62 3.70 -0.72
CA ASN A 62 -14.94 4.77 -1.64
C ASN A 62 -14.37 6.09 -1.13
N LEU A 63 -13.04 6.21 -1.11
CA LEU A 63 -12.32 7.45 -0.82
C LEU A 63 -11.45 7.81 -2.02
N GLN A 64 -11.22 9.10 -2.25
CA GLN A 64 -10.26 9.56 -3.23
C GLN A 64 -8.82 9.39 -2.70
N TRP A 65 -8.02 8.55 -3.35
CA TRP A 65 -6.61 8.34 -2.98
C TRP A 65 -5.73 8.05 -4.18
N SER A 66 -4.40 8.09 -3.99
CA SER A 66 -3.41 7.80 -5.03
C SER A 66 -2.39 6.76 -4.56
N SER A 67 -2.05 5.82 -5.44
CA SER A 67 -1.02 4.81 -5.21
C SER A 67 0.41 5.32 -5.47
N LYS A 68 0.59 6.62 -5.77
CA LYS A 68 1.91 7.20 -6.11
C LYS A 68 2.87 7.25 -4.93
N LYS A 69 2.40 7.69 -3.77
CA LYS A 69 3.23 7.83 -2.56
C LYS A 69 2.97 6.65 -1.64
N THR A 70 3.94 5.74 -1.58
CA THR A 70 3.84 4.49 -0.82
C THR A 70 5.03 4.32 0.11
N ALA A 71 4.79 3.70 1.26
CA ALA A 71 5.82 3.35 2.23
C ALA A 71 5.53 1.96 2.81
N TRP A 72 6.54 1.34 3.39
CA TRP A 72 6.39 0.06 4.09
C TRP A 72 6.61 0.26 5.58
N PHE A 73 5.73 -0.35 6.38
CA PHE A 73 5.79 -0.29 7.83
C PHE A 73 6.05 -1.67 8.41
N ASP A 74 6.87 -1.74 9.46
CA ASP A 74 7.02 -2.95 10.26
C ASP A 74 5.87 -3.12 11.27
N GLU A 75 5.85 -4.24 11.98
CA GLU A 75 4.84 -4.55 13.01
C GLU A 75 4.84 -3.58 14.20
N LYS A 76 5.96 -2.87 14.41
CA LYS A 76 6.11 -1.88 15.47
C LYS A 76 5.67 -0.48 15.03
N GLY A 77 5.26 -0.32 13.77
CA GLY A 77 4.84 0.96 13.19
C GLY A 77 5.99 1.84 12.70
N ASN A 78 7.21 1.31 12.59
CA ASN A 78 8.31 2.08 12.02
C ASN A 78 8.28 2.00 10.50
N MET A 79 8.51 3.14 9.85
CA MET A 79 8.69 3.20 8.41
C MET A 79 10.05 2.62 8.01
N GLN A 80 10.04 1.70 7.05
CA GLN A 80 11.22 1.00 6.56
C GLN A 80 11.51 1.39 5.11
N ARG A 81 12.79 1.58 4.79
CA ARG A 81 13.24 1.86 3.42
C ARG A 81 13.41 0.54 2.67
N VAL A 82 12.44 0.20 1.83
CA VAL A 82 12.47 -1.02 1.02
C VAL A 82 12.91 -0.71 -0.41
N VAL A 83 13.87 -1.46 -0.93
CA VAL A 83 14.28 -1.42 -2.34
C VAL A 83 13.56 -2.53 -3.09
N ILE A 84 12.55 -2.18 -3.89
CA ILE A 84 11.81 -3.14 -4.72
C ILE A 84 12.58 -3.34 -6.03
N ARG A 85 13.12 -4.56 -6.24
CA ARG A 85 13.76 -4.94 -7.51
C ARG A 85 12.74 -5.66 -8.40
N HIS A 86 12.51 -5.14 -9.59
CA HIS A 86 11.68 -5.82 -10.59
C HIS A 86 12.56 -6.75 -11.42
N TYR A 87 12.37 -8.06 -11.30
CA TYR A 87 13.00 -9.02 -12.19
C TYR A 87 12.19 -9.13 -13.47
N LYS A 88 12.84 -8.86 -14.61
CA LYS A 88 12.25 -9.11 -15.92
C LYS A 88 12.72 -10.49 -16.38
N PRO A 89 11.83 -11.48 -16.53
CA PRO A 89 12.22 -12.80 -16.98
C PRO A 89 12.79 -12.73 -18.41
N GLU A 90 13.81 -13.53 -18.67
CA GLU A 90 14.35 -13.70 -20.00
C GLU A 90 13.31 -14.40 -20.89
N LYS A 91 13.04 -13.83 -22.06
CA LYS A 91 12.19 -14.47 -23.06
C LYS A 91 12.96 -15.62 -23.69
N LYS A 92 12.50 -16.86 -23.48
CA LYS A 92 13.02 -18.03 -24.20
C LYS A 92 12.30 -18.15 -25.55
N SER A 93 13.06 -18.30 -26.63
CA SER A 93 12.51 -18.68 -27.93
C SER A 93 12.03 -20.13 -27.89
N PRO A 94 10.99 -20.49 -28.66
CA PRO A 94 10.64 -21.89 -28.83
C PRO A 94 11.83 -22.66 -29.40
N VAL A 95 12.15 -23.78 -28.78
CA VAL A 95 13.15 -24.73 -29.29
C VAL A 95 12.45 -25.71 -30.22
N THR A 96 13.06 -25.98 -31.38
CA THR A 96 12.52 -26.89 -32.40
C THR A 96 12.41 -28.33 -31.90
N ASN A 97 13.16 -28.70 -30.85
CA ASN A 97 13.16 -30.02 -30.27
C ASN A 97 13.45 -29.97 -28.76
N ASN A 98 12.76 -30.79 -27.99
CA ASN A 98 12.88 -30.87 -26.52
C ASN A 98 13.85 -31.97 -26.06
N ILE A 99 14.81 -32.37 -26.91
CA ILE A 99 15.83 -33.34 -26.53
C ILE A 99 16.75 -32.73 -25.47
N ILE A 100 16.69 -33.25 -24.26
CA ILE A 100 17.59 -32.90 -23.16
C ILE A 100 18.78 -33.85 -23.23
N ASN A 101 19.94 -33.36 -23.67
CA ASN A 101 21.15 -34.18 -23.83
C ASN A 101 21.62 -34.83 -22.51
N GLN A 102 21.27 -34.25 -21.35
CA GLN A 102 21.55 -34.81 -20.03
C GLN A 102 20.71 -36.05 -19.68
N LEU A 103 19.64 -36.33 -20.42
CA LEU A 103 18.76 -37.49 -20.23
C LEU A 103 19.01 -38.60 -21.26
N LYS A 104 20.01 -38.44 -22.15
CA LYS A 104 20.44 -39.52 -23.03
C LYS A 104 21.28 -40.51 -22.20
N LYS A 105 20.71 -41.70 -21.98
CA LYS A 105 21.43 -42.88 -21.50
C LYS A 105 22.36 -43.41 -22.58
#